data_AF-A0A2G6EQU8-F1
#
_entry.id   AF-A0A2G6EQU8-F1
#
_cell.length_a   1.000
_cell.length_b   1.000
_cell.length_c   1.000
_cell.angle_alpha   90.00
_cell.angle_beta   90.00
_cell.angle_gamma   90.00
#
_symmetry.space_group_name_H-M   'P 1'
#
loop_
_entity.id
_entity.type
_entity.pdbx_description
1 polymer ?
#
loop_
_entity_poly.entity_id
_entity_poly.type
_entity_poly.pdbx_seq_one_letter_code
_entity_poly.pdbx_strand_id
1 'polypeptide(L)'
;MTIIPAAAERYAHLIAKVQTYDYHYYVLDNPLVPDADYDALVRDIRALEAEHPELTAPDSPSQRVGGGLLAHFESVAHAIPMLSLDNVFSEAELGEFNQRIIERLGLPAEANITYV
;
A
#
# COMPACT_ATOMS: atom_id res chain seq x y z
N MET A 1 11.79 32.29 -27.54
CA MET A 1 10.53 31.74 -27.01
C MET A 1 10.90 30.60 -26.07
N THR A 2 11.32 30.96 -24.86
CA THR A 2 12.15 30.14 -23.95
C THR A 2 11.39 29.80 -22.65
N ILE A 3 10.06 29.66 -22.74
CA ILE A 3 9.18 29.61 -21.56
C ILE A 3 8.88 28.15 -21.15
N ILE A 4 8.90 27.22 -22.11
CA ILE A 4 8.66 25.79 -21.89
C ILE A 4 9.69 25.11 -20.95
N PRO A 5 11.02 25.37 -21.04
CA PRO A 5 11.97 24.71 -20.15
C PRO A 5 11.76 25.08 -18.67
N ALA A 6 11.46 26.36 -18.40
CA ALA A 6 11.22 26.82 -17.04
C ALA A 6 9.90 26.26 -16.45
N ALA A 7 8.85 26.13 -17.28
CA ALA A 7 7.59 25.51 -16.88
C ALA A 7 7.75 24.01 -16.61
N ALA A 8 8.51 23.30 -17.45
CA ALA A 8 8.80 21.87 -17.27
C ALA A 8 9.63 21.60 -16.01
N GLU A 9 10.66 22.42 -15.73
CA GLU A 9 11.45 22.31 -14.49
C GLU A 9 10.58 22.57 -13.25
N ARG A 10 9.73 23.61 -13.29
CA ARG A 10 8.79 23.90 -12.19
C ARG A 10 7.81 22.76 -11.99
N TYR A 11 7.27 22.21 -13.07
CA TYR A 11 6.35 21.06 -13.03
C TYR A 11 7.03 19.86 -12.38
N ALA A 12 8.21 19.46 -12.84
CA ALA A 12 8.96 18.34 -12.28
C ALA A 12 9.25 18.52 -10.77
N HIS A 13 9.59 19.75 -10.35
CA HIS A 13 9.82 20.07 -8.94
C HIS A 13 8.57 19.92 -8.06
N LEU A 14 7.42 20.39 -8.56
CA LEU A 14 6.15 20.24 -7.84
C LEU A 14 5.73 18.77 -7.72
N ILE A 15 5.90 17.99 -8.80
CA ILE A 15 5.62 16.55 -8.81
C ILE A 15 6.47 15.81 -7.77
N ALA A 16 7.78 16.09 -7.73
CA ALA A 16 8.68 15.46 -6.76
C ALA A 16 8.30 15.76 -5.30
N LYS A 17 7.84 16.99 -5.02
CA LYS A 17 7.34 17.36 -3.69
C LYS A 17 6.09 16.58 -3.31
N VAL A 18 5.11 16.51 -4.21
CA VAL A 18 3.87 15.76 -3.96
C VAL A 18 4.16 14.29 -3.74
N GLN A 19 5.04 13.67 -4.54
CA GLN A 19 5.45 12.28 -4.33
C GLN A 19 6.11 12.04 -2.96
N THR A 20 6.92 12.98 -2.49
CA THR A 20 7.52 12.91 -1.16
C THR A 20 6.44 12.96 -0.08
N TYR A 21 5.48 13.88 -0.21
CA TYR A 21 4.40 14.02 0.77
C TYR A 21 3.45 12.81 0.74
N ASP A 22 3.12 12.28 -0.44
CA ASP A 22 2.34 11.06 -0.61
C ASP A 22 2.98 9.88 0.11
N TYR A 23 4.29 9.68 -0.04
CA TYR A 23 5.00 8.59 0.63
C TYR A 23 4.92 8.73 2.16
N HIS A 24 5.15 9.94 2.67
CA HIS A 24 5.08 10.22 4.10
C HIS A 24 3.67 10.07 4.67
N TYR A 25 2.64 10.47 3.92
CA TYR A 25 1.24 10.37 4.32
C TYR A 25 0.72 8.92 4.23
N TYR A 26 0.90 8.25 3.08
CA TYR A 26 0.29 6.94 2.82
C TYR A 26 1.13 5.74 3.27
N VAL A 27 2.46 5.86 3.34
CA VAL A 27 3.34 4.71 3.67
C VAL A 27 3.90 4.80 5.08
N LEU A 28 4.33 5.99 5.49
CA LEU A 28 4.99 6.17 6.80
C LEU A 28 4.05 6.59 7.92
N ASP A 29 2.79 6.94 7.62
CA ASP A 29 1.82 7.50 8.58
C ASP A 29 2.41 8.67 9.39
N ASN A 30 3.25 9.48 8.72
CA ASN A 30 3.98 10.60 9.31
C ASN A 30 4.01 11.80 8.35
N PRO A 31 2.88 12.51 8.21
CA PRO A 31 2.73 13.59 7.24
C PRO A 31 3.70 14.75 7.51
N LEU A 32 4.37 15.22 6.45
CA LEU A 32 5.35 16.32 6.55
C LEU A 32 4.72 17.71 6.51
N VAL A 33 3.52 17.82 5.95
CA VAL A 33 2.81 19.09 5.77
C VAL A 33 1.32 18.92 6.08
N PRO A 34 0.64 19.99 6.53
CA PRO A 34 -0.82 20.01 6.63
C PRO A 34 -1.50 19.90 5.26
N ASP A 35 -2.74 19.40 5.26
CA ASP A 35 -3.55 19.22 4.05
C ASP A 35 -3.66 20.48 3.18
N ALA A 36 -3.79 21.66 3.82
CA ALA A 36 -3.90 22.93 3.09
C ALA A 36 -2.67 23.26 2.22
N ASP A 37 -1.47 22.90 2.69
CA ASP A 37 -0.22 23.11 1.96
C ASP A 37 -0.08 22.09 0.82
N TYR A 38 -0.50 20.85 1.06
CA TYR A 38 -0.58 19.81 0.04
C TYR A 38 -1.56 20.21 -1.08
N ASP A 39 -2.76 20.65 -0.73
CA ASP A 39 -3.80 21.08 -1.67
C ASP A 39 -3.34 22.27 -2.52
N ALA A 40 -2.58 23.20 -1.94
CA ALA A 40 -1.99 24.32 -2.66
C ALA A 40 -1.01 23.84 -3.76
N LEU A 41 -0.17 22.84 -3.48
CA LEU A 41 0.73 22.27 -4.48
C LEU A 41 -0.03 21.57 -5.61
N VAL A 42 -1.06 20.78 -5.28
CA VAL A 42 -1.88 20.11 -6.29
C VAL A 42 -2.61 21.11 -7.18
N ARG A 43 -3.08 22.24 -6.61
CA ARG A 43 -3.68 23.32 -7.38
C ARG A 43 -2.69 23.98 -8.33
N ASP A 44 -1.45 24.20 -7.90
CA ASP A 44 -0.39 24.76 -8.74
C ASP A 44 -0.04 23.83 -9.92
N ILE A 45 0.01 22.51 -9.67
CA ILE A 45 0.20 21.49 -10.73
C ILE A 45 -0.94 21.57 -11.74
N ARG A 46 -2.20 21.60 -11.29
CA ARG A 46 -3.38 21.71 -12.17
C ARG A 46 -3.37 22.99 -13.02
N ALA A 47 -2.94 24.11 -12.44
CA ALA A 47 -2.81 25.37 -13.17
C ALA A 47 -1.75 25.27 -14.28
N LEU A 48 -0.59 24.68 -13.96
CA LEU A 48 0.47 24.45 -14.95
C LEU A 48 0.03 23.50 -16.07
N GLU A 49 -0.70 22.44 -15.77
CA GLU A 49 -1.24 21.51 -16.78
C GLU A 49 -2.29 22.17 -17.68
N ALA A 50 -3.10 23.07 -17.13
CA ALA A 50 -4.06 23.84 -17.91
C ALA A 50 -3.37 24.85 -18.86
N GLU A 51 -2.27 25.47 -18.41
CA GLU A 51 -1.46 26.39 -19.23
C GLU A 51 -0.60 25.65 -20.26
N HIS A 52 -0.14 24.44 -19.91
CA HIS A 52 0.77 23.61 -20.70
C HIS A 52 0.27 22.15 -20.80
N PRO A 53 -0.75 21.87 -21.63
CA PRO A 53 -1.27 20.52 -21.80
C PRO A 53 -0.21 19.49 -22.20
N GLU A 54 0.85 19.92 -22.89
CA GLU A 54 2.00 19.10 -23.29
C GLU A 54 2.83 18.54 -22.13
N LEU A 55 2.74 19.13 -20.93
CA LEU A 55 3.43 18.65 -19.72
C LEU A 55 2.64 17.58 -18.96
N THR A 56 1.35 17.42 -19.27
CA THR A 56 0.46 16.54 -18.53
C THR A 56 0.82 15.08 -18.77
N ALA A 57 1.23 14.37 -17.72
CA ALA A 57 1.48 12.94 -17.76
C ALA A 57 0.28 12.14 -17.19
N PRO A 58 -0.03 10.94 -17.73
CA PRO A 58 -1.12 10.10 -17.22
C PRO A 58 -0.97 9.70 -15.74
N ASP A 59 0.26 9.72 -15.22
CA ASP A 59 0.59 9.39 -13.84
C ASP A 59 0.70 10.62 -12.93
N SER A 60 0.32 11.82 -13.42
CA SER A 60 0.37 13.05 -12.64
C SER A 60 -0.46 12.95 -11.34
N PRO A 61 0.08 13.40 -10.19
CA PRO A 61 -0.64 13.47 -8.92
C PRO A 61 -1.94 14.29 -8.98
N SER A 62 -2.05 15.27 -9.88
CA SER A 62 -3.26 16.07 -10.04
C SER A 62 -4.46 15.29 -10.60
N GLN A 63 -4.18 14.23 -11.35
CA GLN A 63 -5.14 13.30 -11.97
C GLN A 63 -5.44 12.10 -11.08
N ARG A 64 -4.67 11.91 -10.00
CA ARG A 64 -4.94 10.89 -8.99
C ARG A 64 -5.93 11.46 -7.96
N VAL A 65 -7.09 10.84 -7.82
CA VAL A 65 -7.99 11.10 -6.69
C VAL A 65 -7.71 10.03 -5.65
N GLY A 66 -7.08 10.42 -4.53
CA GLY A 66 -6.81 9.60 -3.34
C GLY A 66 -6.10 8.28 -3.65
N GLY A 67 -4.77 8.20 -3.52
CA GLY A 67 -4.03 6.93 -3.53
C GLY A 67 -4.47 5.90 -4.58
N GLY A 68 -4.93 6.35 -5.75
CA GLY A 68 -5.56 5.51 -6.77
C GLY A 68 -6.89 4.86 -6.33
N LEU A 69 -8.00 5.26 -6.96
CA LEU A 69 -9.05 4.29 -7.28
C LEU A 69 -8.42 3.28 -8.25
N LEU A 70 -7.83 2.22 -7.71
CA LEU A 70 -7.50 1.04 -8.50
C LEU A 70 -8.83 0.54 -9.04
N ALA A 71 -9.07 0.79 -10.32
CA ALA A 71 -10.14 0.16 -11.06
C ALA A 71 -9.93 -1.35 -10.87
N HIS A 72 -10.75 -1.94 -10.01
CA HIS A 72 -10.89 -3.36 -9.72
C HIS A 72 -9.62 -4.18 -9.99
N PHE A 73 -8.89 -4.55 -8.94
CA PHE A 73 -7.83 -5.54 -9.09
C PHE A 73 -8.37 -6.78 -9.80
N GLU A 74 -7.76 -7.15 -10.92
CA GLU A 74 -8.01 -8.45 -11.51
C GLU A 74 -7.57 -9.53 -10.53
N SER A 75 -8.41 -10.57 -10.36
CA SER A 75 -8.08 -11.68 -9.49
C SER A 75 -6.90 -12.44 -10.08
N VAL A 76 -5.79 -12.50 -9.33
CA VAL A 76 -4.63 -13.33 -9.69
C VAL A 76 -4.69 -14.63 -8.90
N ALA A 77 -4.57 -15.76 -9.60
CA ALA A 77 -4.46 -17.06 -8.96
C ALA A 77 -3.08 -17.22 -8.29
N HIS A 78 -3.06 -17.58 -7.01
CA HIS A 78 -1.81 -17.91 -6.32
C HIS A 78 -1.23 -19.21 -6.88
N ALA A 79 0.09 -19.22 -7.15
CA ALA A 79 0.81 -20.39 -7.65
C ALA A 79 0.79 -21.58 -6.65
N ILE A 80 0.62 -21.27 -5.36
CA ILE A 80 0.46 -22.23 -4.26
C ILE A 80 -0.74 -21.76 -3.44
N PRO A 81 -1.61 -22.67 -2.94
CA PRO A 81 -2.73 -22.28 -2.10
C PRO A 81 -2.28 -21.46 -0.88
N MET A 82 -2.91 -20.31 -0.67
CA MET A 82 -2.78 -19.58 0.60
C MET A 82 -3.63 -20.29 1.65
N LEU A 83 -2.97 -20.87 2.65
CA LEU A 83 -3.64 -21.56 3.75
C LEU A 83 -3.98 -20.55 4.86
N SER A 84 -5.09 -20.79 5.54
CA SER A 84 -5.42 -20.16 6.82
C SER A 84 -5.01 -21.06 7.97
N LEU A 85 -5.00 -20.49 9.18
CA LEU A 85 -4.94 -21.26 10.41
C LEU A 85 -6.36 -21.47 10.94
N ASP A 86 -6.62 -22.66 11.46
CA ASP A 86 -7.82 -22.93 12.22
C ASP A 86 -7.63 -22.47 13.67
N ASN A 87 -8.72 -22.20 14.38
CA ASN A 87 -8.68 -21.60 15.71
C ASN A 87 -9.16 -22.57 16.78
N VAL A 88 -8.65 -22.39 18.00
CA VAL A 88 -9.18 -23.00 19.23
C VAL A 88 -9.49 -21.89 20.22
N PHE A 89 -10.57 -22.05 20.98
CA PHE A 89 -11.07 -21.04 21.92
C PHE A 89 -11.09 -21.54 23.37
N SER A 90 -10.68 -22.78 23.61
CA SER A 90 -10.55 -23.34 24.96
C SER A 90 -9.32 -24.23 25.11
N GLU A 91 -8.88 -24.43 26.35
CA GLU A 91 -7.78 -25.35 26.67
C GLU A 91 -8.11 -26.80 26.31
N ALA A 92 -9.38 -27.20 26.40
CA ALA A 92 -9.82 -28.54 26.00
C ALA A 92 -9.63 -28.76 24.49
N GLU A 93 -10.07 -27.81 23.66
CA GLU A 93 -9.89 -27.86 22.20
C GLU A 93 -8.40 -27.84 21.81
N LEU A 94 -7.57 -27.08 22.53
CA LEU A 94 -6.12 -27.10 22.34
C LEU A 94 -5.52 -28.48 22.67
N GLY A 95 -6.00 -29.12 23.73
CA GLY A 95 -5.62 -30.49 24.10
C GLY A 95 -5.99 -31.50 23.02
N GLU A 96 -7.19 -31.42 22.44
CA GLU A 96 -7.63 -32.27 21.33
C GLU A 96 -6.80 -32.03 20.06
N PHE A 97 -6.42 -30.79 19.77
CA PHE A 97 -5.49 -30.48 18.69
C PHE A 97 -4.13 -31.14 18.90
N ASN A 98 -3.55 -31.03 20.11
CA ASN A 98 -2.28 -31.67 20.45
C ASN A 98 -2.36 -33.20 20.32
N GLN A 99 -3.45 -33.80 20.80
CA GLN A 99 -3.68 -35.25 20.69
C GLN A 99 -3.72 -35.72 19.23
N ARG A 100 -4.41 -34.99 18.35
CA ARG A 100 -4.44 -35.27 16.91
C ARG A 100 -3.05 -35.21 16.27
N ILE A 101 -2.18 -34.30 16.73
CA ILE A 101 -0.78 -34.24 16.26
C ILE A 101 -0.01 -35.48 16.70
N ILE A 102 -0.08 -35.84 17.99
CA ILE A 102 0.60 -37.02 18.54
C ILE A 102 0.21 -38.28 17.77
N GLU A 103 -1.09 -38.48 17.54
CA GLU A 103 -1.62 -39.62 16.78
C GLU A 103 -1.12 -39.64 15.33
N ARG A 104 -1.16 -38.49 14.64
CA ARG A 104 -0.71 -38.39 13.23
C ARG A 104 0.80 -38.60 13.07
N LEU A 105 1.58 -38.24 14.07
CA LEU A 105 3.03 -38.48 14.09
C LEU A 105 3.39 -39.89 14.59
N GLY A 106 2.42 -40.67 15.07
CA GLY A 106 2.65 -42.01 15.63
C GLY A 106 3.48 -42.01 16.92
N LEU A 107 3.39 -40.92 17.68
CA LEU A 107 4.13 -40.76 18.94
C LEU A 107 3.37 -41.44 20.10
N PRO A 108 4.07 -41.81 21.20
CA PRO A 108 3.40 -42.26 22.42
C PRO A 108 2.42 -41.21 22.95
N ALA A 109 1.31 -41.63 23.55
CA ALA A 109 0.28 -40.72 24.08
C ALA A 109 0.82 -39.68 25.08
N GLU A 110 1.87 -40.04 25.81
CA GLU A 110 2.54 -39.21 26.83
C GLU A 110 3.62 -38.28 26.21
N ALA A 111 3.74 -38.23 24.88
CA ALA A 111 4.79 -37.47 24.22
C ALA A 111 4.59 -35.97 24.41
N ASN A 112 5.61 -35.31 24.97
CA ASN A 112 5.63 -33.86 25.13
C ASN A 112 6.16 -33.19 23.86
N ILE A 113 5.27 -32.52 23.13
CA ILE A 113 5.63 -31.70 21.96
C ILE A 113 5.92 -30.27 22.44
N THR A 114 7.10 -29.76 22.13
CA THR A 114 7.44 -28.36 22.35
C THR A 114 7.06 -27.54 21.13
N TYR A 115 6.15 -26.61 21.30
CA TYR A 115 5.82 -25.59 20.30
C TYR A 115 6.82 -24.44 20.44
N VAL A 116 7.43 -24.01 19.33
CA VAL A 116 8.45 -22.93 19.27
C VAL A 116 7.87 -21.71 18.58
#